data_AF-A0A540L5L4-F1
#
_entry.id   AF-A0A540L5L4-F1
#
_cell.length_a   1.000
_cell.length_b   1.000
_cell.length_c   1.000
_cell.angle_alpha   90.00
_cell.angle_beta   90.00
_cell.angle_gamma   90.00
#
_symmetry.space_group_name_H-M   'P 1'
#
loop_
_entity.id
_entity.type
_entity.pdbx_description
1 polymer ?
#
loop_
_entity_poly.entity_id
_entity_poly.type
_entity_poly.pdbx_seq_one_letter_code
_entity_poly.pdbx_strand_id
1 'polypeptide(L)'
;MVAEVESNPQKEGAAMRTRFLFGGTNYRRMIEPLHIAEYYKEGGKDYIKERPRHFVLLEQWFNEDAEKQKPERGQKEKENPQLRGESKSNSKAKNVASSLNDDSCFWVHVEEARILCNEQASNPNAKQMLIEFEQYVLNNLEKFAVTPDIFLAQSSYMQWWNEYEKRVGNDYSSPLAKVMKRHTYTKYAEGVSVLADI
;
A
#
# COMPACT_ATOMS: atom_id res chain seq x y z
N MET A 1 4.78 24.93 -2.62
CA MET A 1 4.55 23.87 -3.63
C MET A 1 3.07 23.54 -3.86
N VAL A 2 2.35 22.79 -3.00
CA VAL A 2 0.90 22.51 -3.24
C VAL A 2 0.07 23.80 -3.33
N ALA A 3 0.29 24.73 -2.39
CA ALA A 3 -0.36 26.05 -2.43
C ALA A 3 -0.01 26.88 -3.68
N GLU A 4 1.18 26.71 -4.25
CA GLU A 4 1.59 27.41 -5.47
C GLU A 4 0.85 26.85 -6.69
N VAL A 5 0.70 25.53 -6.78
CA VAL A 5 -0.04 24.85 -7.86
C VAL A 5 -1.52 25.22 -7.82
N GLU A 6 -2.12 25.26 -6.63
CA GLU A 6 -3.52 25.72 -6.46
C GLU A 6 -3.70 27.18 -6.90
N SER A 7 -2.69 28.03 -6.67
CA SER A 7 -2.74 29.44 -7.06
C SER A 7 -2.50 29.70 -8.56
N ASN A 8 -1.93 28.74 -9.31
CA ASN A 8 -1.54 28.92 -10.71
C ASN A 8 -1.71 27.65 -11.59
N PRO A 9 -2.95 27.13 -11.76
CA PRO A 9 -3.19 25.82 -12.41
C PRO A 9 -2.84 25.74 -13.91
N GLN A 10 -2.62 26.86 -14.61
CA GLN A 10 -2.47 26.91 -16.07
C GLN A 10 -1.03 27.11 -16.60
N LYS A 11 -0.02 27.36 -15.76
CA LYS A 11 1.34 27.76 -16.23
C LYS A 11 2.30 26.62 -16.59
N GLU A 12 1.92 25.36 -16.38
CA GLU A 12 2.86 24.25 -16.52
C GLU A 12 2.66 23.47 -17.83
N GLY A 13 3.68 23.46 -18.68
CA GLY A 13 3.76 22.54 -19.82
C GLY A 13 3.75 21.07 -19.37
N ALA A 14 3.45 20.13 -20.29
CA ALA A 14 3.27 18.71 -19.96
C ALA A 14 4.46 18.10 -19.17
N ALA A 15 5.70 18.46 -19.52
CA ALA A 15 6.90 17.98 -18.84
C ALA A 15 7.05 18.49 -17.39
N MET A 16 6.61 19.72 -17.10
CA MET A 16 6.62 20.28 -15.73
C MET A 16 5.60 19.55 -14.87
N ARG A 17 4.41 19.27 -15.41
CA ARG A 17 3.38 18.46 -14.73
C ARG A 17 3.87 17.05 -14.41
N THR A 18 4.51 16.35 -15.35
CA THR A 18 5.06 15.01 -15.09
C THR A 18 6.15 15.02 -14.01
N ARG A 19 7.07 15.99 -14.03
CA ARG A 19 8.13 16.11 -13.03
C ARG A 19 7.56 16.44 -11.65
N PHE A 20 6.58 17.33 -11.60
CA PHE A 20 5.86 17.70 -10.38
C PHE A 20 5.13 16.51 -9.77
N LEU A 21 4.36 15.77 -10.58
CA LEU A 21 3.61 14.59 -10.13
C LEU A 21 4.53 13.48 -9.62
N PHE A 22 5.65 13.24 -10.29
CA PHE A 22 6.62 12.24 -9.86
C PHE A 22 7.25 12.62 -8.51
N GLY A 23 7.74 13.86 -8.38
CA GLY A 23 8.33 14.36 -7.13
C GLY A 23 7.33 14.39 -5.97
N GLY A 24 6.11 14.88 -6.22
CA GLY A 24 5.04 14.93 -5.24
C GLY A 24 4.57 13.54 -4.79
N THR A 25 4.52 12.56 -5.70
CA THR A 25 4.16 11.18 -5.37
C THR A 25 5.22 10.51 -4.50
N ASN A 26 6.50 10.69 -4.82
CA ASN A 26 7.58 10.17 -3.98
C ASN A 26 7.60 10.83 -2.60
N TYR A 27 7.43 12.16 -2.53
CA TYR A 27 7.28 12.87 -1.26
C TYR A 27 6.14 12.27 -0.42
N ARG A 28 4.94 12.09 -1.02
CA ARG A 28 3.80 11.49 -0.32
C ARG A 28 4.13 10.08 0.20
N ARG A 29 4.66 9.21 -0.66
CA ARG A 29 4.98 7.81 -0.29
C ARG A 29 6.11 7.66 0.73
N MET A 30 7.02 8.64 0.82
CA MET A 30 8.10 8.64 1.82
C MET A 30 7.69 9.28 3.14
N ILE A 31 6.97 10.40 3.09
CA ILE A 31 6.74 11.28 4.26
C ILE A 31 5.41 10.98 4.95
N GLU A 32 4.37 10.61 4.20
CA GLU A 32 3.08 10.30 4.81
C GLU A 32 3.14 9.14 5.81
N PRO A 33 3.88 8.03 5.57
CA PRO A 33 4.10 7.00 6.59
C PRO A 33 4.67 7.53 7.90
N LEU A 34 5.58 8.51 7.86
CA LEU A 34 6.18 9.11 9.06
C LEU A 34 5.16 9.98 9.80
N HIS A 35 4.33 10.72 9.07
CA HIS A 35 3.25 11.51 9.65
C HIS A 35 2.18 10.62 10.29
N ILE A 36 1.83 9.50 9.65
CA ILE A 36 0.92 8.48 10.20
C ILE A 36 1.51 7.90 11.50
N ALA A 37 2.80 7.57 11.52
CA ALA A 37 3.46 7.03 12.69
C ALA A 37 3.38 7.97 13.91
N GLU A 38 3.62 9.26 13.73
CA GLU A 38 3.48 10.25 14.82
C GLU A 38 2.02 10.38 15.27
N TYR A 39 1.06 10.42 14.33
CA TYR A 39 -0.37 10.52 14.65
C TYR A 39 -0.87 9.38 15.56
N TYR A 40 -0.53 8.13 15.24
CA TYR A 40 -0.95 6.99 16.06
C TYR A 40 -0.13 6.85 17.34
N LYS A 41 1.12 7.31 17.36
CA LYS A 41 1.95 7.38 18.58
C LYS A 41 1.35 8.34 19.62
N GLU A 42 0.71 9.42 19.17
CA GLU A 42 -0.03 10.36 20.03
C GLU A 42 -1.43 9.85 20.45
N GLY A 43 -1.82 8.66 20.00
CA GLY A 43 -3.11 8.05 20.35
C GLY A 43 -4.26 8.42 19.40
N GLY A 44 -3.94 8.97 18.22
CA GLY A 44 -4.92 9.23 17.17
C GLY A 44 -5.64 7.97 16.66
N LYS A 45 -6.82 8.16 16.05
CA LYS A 45 -7.63 7.12 15.41
C LYS A 45 -8.33 7.69 14.19
N ASP A 46 -8.67 6.87 13.20
CA ASP A 46 -9.31 7.32 11.96
C ASP A 46 -8.50 8.39 11.21
N TYR A 47 -7.19 8.18 11.02
CA TYR A 47 -6.28 9.15 10.38
C TYR A 47 -6.82 9.74 9.07
N ILE A 48 -7.58 8.98 8.28
CA ILE A 48 -8.17 9.43 7.02
C ILE A 48 -9.02 10.70 7.19
N LYS A 49 -9.68 10.88 8.34
CA LYS A 49 -10.48 12.08 8.65
C LYS A 49 -9.62 13.33 8.90
N GLU A 50 -8.42 13.13 9.43
CA GLU A 50 -7.47 14.20 9.78
C GLU A 50 -6.32 14.32 8.78
N ARG A 51 -6.37 13.54 7.69
CA ARG A 51 -5.32 13.45 6.69
C ARG A 51 -4.99 14.84 6.13
N PRO A 52 -3.73 15.29 6.24
CA PRO A 52 -3.34 16.61 5.74
C PRO A 52 -3.71 16.81 4.27
N ARG A 53 -4.35 17.96 3.99
CA ARG A 53 -4.88 18.31 2.66
C ARG A 53 -3.87 18.14 1.53
N HIS A 54 -2.60 18.43 1.80
CA HIS A 54 -1.55 18.35 0.79
C HIS A 54 -1.27 16.91 0.31
N PHE A 55 -1.38 15.90 1.17
CA PHE A 55 -1.26 14.50 0.75
C PHE A 55 -2.46 14.08 -0.11
N VAL A 56 -3.66 14.51 0.29
CA VAL A 56 -4.91 14.25 -0.46
C VAL A 56 -4.82 14.81 -1.88
N LEU A 57 -4.42 16.08 -2.03
CA LEU A 57 -4.31 16.74 -3.33
C LEU A 57 -3.25 16.07 -4.23
N LEU A 58 -2.09 15.71 -3.66
CA LEU A 58 -1.03 15.02 -4.40
C LEU A 58 -1.49 13.66 -4.94
N GLU A 59 -2.26 12.91 -4.15
CA GLU A 59 -2.84 11.64 -4.58
C GLU A 59 -3.93 11.83 -5.65
N GLN A 60 -4.81 12.81 -5.47
CA GLN A 60 -5.84 13.14 -6.46
C GLN A 60 -5.23 13.49 -7.82
N TRP A 61 -4.25 14.41 -7.84
CA TRP A 61 -3.58 14.80 -9.08
C TRP A 61 -2.84 13.65 -9.75
N PHE A 62 -2.22 12.76 -8.97
CA PHE A 62 -1.58 11.55 -9.51
C PHE A 62 -2.60 10.62 -10.17
N ASN A 63 -3.74 10.38 -9.51
CA ASN A 63 -4.80 9.52 -10.03
C ASN A 63 -5.44 10.11 -11.30
N GLU A 64 -5.74 11.41 -11.30
CA GLU A 64 -6.28 12.09 -12.49
C GLU A 64 -5.36 11.98 -13.70
N ASP A 65 -4.05 12.13 -13.50
CA ASP A 65 -3.07 11.97 -14.58
C ASP A 65 -2.99 10.52 -15.05
N ALA A 66 -3.02 9.55 -14.13
CA ALA A 66 -3.06 8.13 -14.46
C ALA A 66 -4.30 7.75 -15.29
N GLU A 67 -5.48 8.27 -14.94
CA GLU A 67 -6.72 8.09 -15.70
C GLU A 67 -6.63 8.68 -17.12
N LYS A 68 -6.09 9.89 -17.25
CA LYS A 68 -5.90 10.56 -18.56
C LYS A 68 -4.98 9.75 -19.48
N GLN A 69 -4.03 9.01 -18.93
CA GLN A 69 -3.10 8.18 -19.69
C GLN A 69 -3.64 6.77 -20.01
N LYS A 70 -4.75 6.32 -19.41
CA LYS A 70 -5.32 4.98 -19.69
C LYS A 70 -5.69 4.72 -21.16
N PRO A 71 -6.34 5.63 -21.91
CA PRO A 71 -6.69 5.37 -23.31
C PRO A 71 -5.45 5.21 -24.19
N GLU A 72 -4.42 6.04 -24.00
CA GLU A 72 -3.15 5.94 -24.74
C GLU A 72 -2.41 4.65 -24.42
N ARG A 73 -2.38 4.23 -23.14
CA ARG A 73 -1.80 2.93 -22.73
C ARG A 73 -2.59 1.76 -23.31
N GLY A 74 -3.92 1.84 -23.32
CA GLY A 74 -4.80 0.83 -23.88
C GLY A 74 -4.66 0.66 -25.40
N GLN A 75 -4.30 1.73 -26.13
CA GLN A 75 -3.96 1.66 -27.56
C GLN A 75 -2.59 1.01 -27.77
N LYS A 76 -1.56 1.47 -27.04
CA LYS A 76 -0.20 0.88 -27.11
C LYS A 76 -0.15 -0.60 -26.70
N GLU A 77 -0.99 -1.01 -25.75
CA GLU A 77 -1.12 -2.41 -25.33
C GLU A 77 -1.88 -3.28 -26.34
N LYS A 78 -2.77 -2.71 -27.15
CA LYS A 78 -3.41 -3.40 -28.28
C LYS A 78 -2.46 -3.56 -29.47
N GLU A 79 -1.59 -2.59 -29.70
CA GLU A 79 -0.58 -2.60 -30.76
C GLU A 79 0.60 -3.53 -30.45
N ASN A 80 0.92 -3.75 -29.16
CA ASN A 80 2.00 -4.65 -28.76
C ASN A 80 1.62 -5.52 -27.53
N PRO A 81 1.02 -6.71 -27.75
CA PRO A 81 0.48 -7.57 -26.68
C PRO A 81 1.50 -8.04 -25.63
N GLN A 82 2.80 -8.05 -25.95
CA GLN A 82 3.90 -8.38 -25.03
C GLN A 82 4.07 -7.35 -23.88
N LEU A 83 3.53 -6.14 -23.99
CA LEU A 83 3.56 -5.13 -22.91
C LEU A 83 2.59 -5.43 -21.75
N ARG A 84 1.66 -6.38 -21.94
CA ARG A 84 0.46 -6.53 -21.11
C ARG A 84 0.64 -7.32 -19.81
N GLY A 85 1.66 -8.18 -19.70
CA GLY A 85 1.75 -9.14 -18.59
C GLY A 85 3.13 -9.27 -17.95
N GLU A 86 4.17 -9.53 -18.74
CA GLU A 86 5.47 -9.95 -18.20
C GLU A 86 6.36 -8.77 -17.79
N SER A 87 6.22 -7.60 -18.40
CA SER A 87 7.18 -6.49 -18.21
C SER A 87 6.94 -5.63 -16.97
N LYS A 88 5.68 -5.40 -16.56
CA LYS A 88 5.32 -4.56 -15.39
C LYS A 88 5.40 -5.33 -14.07
N SER A 89 4.93 -6.58 -14.06
CA SER A 89 5.03 -7.46 -12.89
C SER A 89 6.49 -7.76 -12.54
N ASN A 90 7.29 -8.15 -13.53
CA ASN A 90 8.70 -8.47 -13.31
C ASN A 90 9.53 -7.24 -12.90
N SER A 91 9.25 -6.05 -13.41
CA SER A 91 10.02 -4.86 -13.03
C SER A 91 9.74 -4.44 -11.59
N LYS A 92 8.50 -4.58 -11.14
CA LYS A 92 8.12 -4.25 -9.76
C LYS A 92 8.64 -5.29 -8.77
N ALA A 93 8.51 -6.57 -9.11
CA ALA A 93 9.10 -7.67 -8.35
C ALA A 93 10.61 -7.49 -8.16
N LYS A 94 11.34 -7.21 -9.25
CA LYS A 94 12.81 -6.99 -9.21
C LYS A 94 13.25 -5.83 -8.33
N ASN A 95 12.41 -4.82 -8.16
CA ASN A 95 12.76 -3.59 -7.45
C ASN A 95 12.03 -3.45 -6.10
N VAL A 96 11.29 -4.48 -5.65
CA VAL A 96 10.41 -4.38 -4.49
C VAL A 96 11.18 -3.95 -3.22
N ALA A 97 12.40 -4.46 -3.03
CA ALA A 97 13.27 -4.13 -1.91
C ALA A 97 13.72 -2.65 -1.87
N SER A 98 13.75 -1.98 -3.03
CA SER A 98 14.14 -0.56 -3.16
C SER A 98 12.96 0.36 -3.47
N SER A 99 11.74 -0.19 -3.47
CA SER A 99 10.52 0.54 -3.80
C SER A 99 9.93 1.26 -2.58
N LEU A 100 8.90 2.07 -2.81
CA LEU A 100 8.05 2.63 -1.77
C LEU A 100 6.67 1.97 -1.85
N ASN A 101 5.96 1.88 -0.72
CA ASN A 101 4.58 1.43 -0.72
C ASN A 101 3.76 2.25 -1.73
N ASP A 102 2.98 1.57 -2.56
CA ASP A 102 2.16 2.24 -3.56
C ASP A 102 1.06 3.07 -2.90
N ASP A 103 0.48 2.49 -1.85
CA ASP A 103 -0.44 3.12 -0.93
C ASP A 103 0.34 3.76 0.22
N SER A 104 0.37 5.10 0.23
CA SER A 104 1.03 5.86 1.29
C SER A 104 0.29 5.78 2.63
N CYS A 105 -0.98 5.36 2.63
CA CYS A 105 -1.81 5.11 3.80
C CYS A 105 -1.76 3.65 4.26
N PHE A 106 -0.89 2.79 3.70
CA PHE A 106 -0.77 1.39 4.12
C PHE A 106 -0.70 1.21 5.65
N TRP A 107 0.09 2.04 6.33
CA TRP A 107 0.24 1.97 7.79
C TRP A 107 -1.00 2.40 8.57
N VAL A 108 -1.88 3.23 7.99
CA VAL A 108 -3.20 3.53 8.58
C VAL A 108 -3.99 2.24 8.72
N HIS A 109 -4.06 1.44 7.65
CA HIS A 109 -4.79 0.18 7.65
C HIS A 109 -4.22 -0.80 8.67
N VAL A 110 -2.88 -0.85 8.82
CA VAL A 110 -2.21 -1.66 9.84
C VAL A 110 -2.60 -1.20 11.25
N GLU A 111 -2.52 0.08 11.55
CA GLU A 111 -2.80 0.59 12.89
C GLU A 111 -4.28 0.43 13.27
N GLU A 112 -5.21 0.70 12.34
CA GLU A 112 -6.64 0.43 12.56
C GLU A 112 -6.91 -1.06 12.79
N ALA A 113 -6.26 -1.95 12.02
CA ALA A 113 -6.40 -3.39 12.22
C ALA A 113 -5.80 -3.84 13.58
N ARG A 114 -4.71 -3.23 14.05
CA ARG A 114 -4.15 -3.48 15.39
C ARG A 114 -5.09 -3.03 16.50
N ILE A 115 -5.64 -1.82 16.38
CA ILE A 115 -6.63 -1.28 17.33
C ILE A 115 -7.82 -2.24 17.38
N LEU A 116 -8.34 -2.65 16.23
CA LEU A 116 -9.45 -3.61 16.14
C LEU A 116 -9.11 -4.99 16.73
N CYS A 117 -7.86 -5.46 16.59
CA CYS A 117 -7.35 -6.66 17.24
C CYS A 117 -7.18 -6.52 18.76
N ASN A 118 -7.12 -5.30 19.30
CA ASN A 118 -6.98 -5.06 20.74
C ASN A 118 -8.32 -4.70 21.39
N GLU A 119 -9.25 -4.12 20.64
CA GLU A 119 -10.59 -3.82 21.12
C GLU A 119 -11.37 -5.12 21.40
N GLN A 120 -11.85 -5.24 22.63
CA GLN A 120 -12.41 -6.45 23.21
C GLN A 120 -13.88 -6.59 22.81
N ALA A 121 -14.19 -7.55 21.94
CA ALA A 121 -15.50 -8.20 21.68
C ALA A 121 -16.78 -7.34 21.51
N SER A 122 -16.74 -6.01 21.49
CA SER A 122 -17.94 -5.16 21.38
C SER A 122 -18.36 -4.90 19.93
N ASN A 123 -17.44 -5.04 18.98
CA ASN A 123 -17.76 -4.85 17.56
C ASN A 123 -18.06 -6.22 16.90
N PRO A 124 -19.32 -6.54 16.59
CA PRO A 124 -19.70 -7.81 15.95
C PRO A 124 -19.08 -7.97 14.54
N ASN A 125 -18.69 -6.86 13.91
CA ASN A 125 -18.08 -6.85 12.58
C ASN A 125 -16.54 -6.93 12.62
N ALA A 126 -15.91 -6.93 13.80
CA ALA A 126 -14.45 -6.91 13.93
C ALA A 126 -13.78 -8.06 13.17
N LYS A 127 -14.33 -9.27 13.27
CA LYS A 127 -13.81 -10.44 12.56
C LYS A 127 -13.82 -10.23 11.03
N GLN A 128 -14.92 -9.71 10.50
CA GLN A 128 -15.09 -9.48 9.07
C GLN A 128 -14.13 -8.40 8.56
N MET A 129 -14.01 -7.29 9.29
CA MET A 129 -13.07 -6.20 8.95
C MET A 129 -11.61 -6.65 8.98
N LEU A 130 -11.24 -7.54 9.91
CA LEU A 130 -9.89 -8.11 9.95
C LEU A 130 -9.61 -9.06 8.76
N ILE A 131 -10.62 -9.83 8.31
CA ILE A 131 -10.52 -10.65 7.09
C ILE A 131 -10.39 -9.77 5.85
N GLU A 132 -11.11 -8.65 5.78
CA GLU A 132 -10.97 -7.68 4.69
C GLU A 132 -9.59 -7.04 4.66
N PHE A 133 -9.04 -6.68 5.83
CA PHE A 133 -7.68 -6.19 5.93
C PHE A 133 -6.65 -7.25 5.49
N GLU A 134 -6.83 -8.51 5.90
CA GLU A 134 -6.00 -9.61 5.44
C GLU A 134 -5.99 -9.73 3.90
N GLN A 135 -7.18 -9.68 3.28
CA GLN A 135 -7.31 -9.72 1.82
C GLN A 135 -6.63 -8.50 1.16
N TYR A 136 -6.77 -7.32 1.74
CA TYR A 136 -6.09 -6.12 1.28
C TYR A 136 -4.56 -6.31 1.29
N VAL A 137 -3.99 -6.87 2.36
CA VAL A 137 -2.54 -7.11 2.45
C VAL A 137 -2.09 -8.13 1.40
N LEU A 138 -2.80 -9.25 1.27
CA LEU A 138 -2.47 -10.27 0.28
C LEU A 138 -2.47 -9.70 -1.14
N ASN A 139 -3.50 -8.93 -1.50
CA ASN A 139 -3.61 -8.28 -2.81
C ASN A 139 -2.45 -7.32 -3.08
N ASN A 140 -1.94 -6.63 -2.06
CA ASN A 140 -0.78 -5.75 -2.19
C ASN A 140 0.52 -6.55 -2.38
N LEU A 141 0.68 -7.66 -1.67
CA LEU A 141 1.83 -8.56 -1.81
C LEU A 141 1.90 -9.20 -3.20
N GLU A 142 0.78 -9.71 -3.72
CA GLU A 142 0.72 -10.29 -5.08
C GLU A 142 1.11 -9.28 -6.16
N LYS A 143 0.82 -7.99 -5.94
CA LYS A 143 1.11 -6.90 -6.86
C LYS A 143 2.48 -6.26 -6.60
N PHE A 144 3.29 -6.80 -5.69
CA PHE A 144 4.54 -6.18 -5.23
C PHE A 144 4.37 -4.70 -4.86
N ALA A 145 3.21 -4.34 -4.29
CA ALA A 145 2.79 -2.96 -4.02
C ALA A 145 3.15 -2.46 -2.62
N VAL A 146 3.73 -3.34 -1.80
CA VAL A 146 4.18 -3.06 -0.44
C VAL A 146 5.61 -3.55 -0.26
N THR A 147 6.42 -2.83 0.50
CA THR A 147 7.84 -3.13 0.72
C THR A 147 8.03 -4.34 1.65
N PRO A 148 9.18 -5.04 1.56
CA PRO A 148 9.48 -6.17 2.45
C PRO A 148 9.63 -5.76 3.92
N ASP A 149 9.83 -4.48 4.21
CA ASP A 149 10.03 -3.94 5.56
C ASP A 149 8.85 -4.22 6.50
N ILE A 150 7.66 -4.47 5.93
CA ILE A 150 6.50 -4.89 6.72
C ILE A 150 6.76 -6.22 7.45
N PHE A 151 7.65 -7.08 6.95
CA PHE A 151 7.99 -8.36 7.57
C PHE A 151 9.14 -8.29 8.58
N LEU A 152 9.67 -7.09 8.86
CA LEU A 152 10.62 -6.92 9.97
C LEU A 152 9.98 -7.36 11.27
N ALA A 153 10.69 -8.14 12.09
CA ALA A 153 10.13 -8.83 13.25
C ALA A 153 9.41 -7.90 14.26
N GLN A 154 9.82 -6.64 14.34
CA GLN A 154 9.24 -5.64 15.25
C GLN A 154 8.24 -4.69 14.57
N SER A 155 7.95 -4.86 13.29
CA SER A 155 7.02 -3.98 12.57
C SER A 155 5.61 -4.06 13.17
N SER A 156 4.83 -2.97 13.05
CA SER A 156 3.42 -2.99 13.45
C SER A 156 2.63 -4.08 12.71
N TYR A 157 2.99 -4.40 11.46
CA TYR A 157 2.35 -5.48 10.71
C TYR A 157 2.61 -6.87 11.31
N MET A 158 3.86 -7.17 11.69
CA MET A 158 4.18 -8.44 12.34
C MET A 158 3.53 -8.56 13.72
N GLN A 159 3.44 -7.44 14.45
CA GLN A 159 2.69 -7.39 15.71
C GLN A 159 1.19 -7.64 15.50
N TRP A 160 0.58 -7.03 14.47
CA TRP A 160 -0.80 -7.31 14.08
C TRP A 160 -1.00 -8.80 13.77
N TRP A 161 -0.14 -9.39 12.94
CA TRP A 161 -0.24 -10.79 12.55
C TRP A 161 -0.25 -11.71 13.77
N ASN A 162 0.66 -11.49 14.71
CA ASN A 162 0.78 -12.30 15.92
C ASN A 162 -0.49 -12.26 16.79
N GLU A 163 -1.18 -11.11 16.86
CA GLU A 163 -2.45 -11.00 17.57
C GLU A 163 -3.62 -11.55 16.76
N TYR A 164 -3.61 -11.34 15.44
CA TYR A 164 -4.64 -11.84 14.54
C TYR A 164 -4.67 -13.37 14.51
N GLU A 165 -3.50 -14.02 14.41
CA GLU A 165 -3.36 -15.48 14.40
C GLU A 165 -3.97 -16.12 15.65
N LYS A 166 -3.73 -15.53 16.83
CA LYS A 166 -4.35 -15.98 18.09
C LYS A 166 -5.87 -15.88 18.06
N ARG A 167 -6.43 -14.85 17.40
CA ARG A 167 -7.87 -14.62 17.32
C ARG A 167 -8.58 -15.55 16.35
N VAL A 168 -7.99 -15.81 15.18
CA VAL A 168 -8.60 -16.71 14.17
C VAL A 168 -8.40 -18.19 14.50
N GLY A 169 -7.38 -18.50 15.30
CA GLY A 169 -7.09 -19.85 15.76
C GLY A 169 -6.31 -20.68 14.75
N ASN A 170 -5.75 -21.80 15.22
CA ASN A 170 -4.83 -22.64 14.43
C ASN A 170 -5.47 -23.26 13.18
N ASP A 171 -6.77 -23.55 13.25
CA ASP A 171 -7.54 -24.16 12.15
C ASP A 171 -7.86 -23.17 11.02
N TYR A 172 -7.66 -21.86 11.27
CA TYR A 172 -7.85 -20.86 10.23
C TYR A 172 -6.80 -21.01 9.13
N SER A 173 -7.29 -21.11 7.90
CA SER A 173 -6.48 -21.34 6.71
C SER A 173 -6.98 -20.44 5.60
N SER A 174 -6.12 -19.50 5.22
CA SER A 174 -6.27 -18.57 4.12
C SER A 174 -4.94 -18.51 3.36
N PRO A 175 -4.88 -17.94 2.16
CA PRO A 175 -3.61 -17.81 1.44
C PRO A 175 -2.57 -17.03 2.25
N LEU A 176 -2.94 -15.90 2.87
CA LEU A 176 -2.00 -15.14 3.72
C LEU A 176 -1.60 -15.92 4.97
N ALA A 177 -2.52 -16.64 5.63
CA ALA A 177 -2.14 -17.47 6.77
C ALA A 177 -1.12 -18.55 6.40
N LYS A 178 -1.24 -19.14 5.20
CA LYS A 178 -0.22 -20.08 4.72
C LYS A 178 1.10 -19.39 4.42
N VAL A 179 1.09 -18.19 3.82
CA VAL A 179 2.30 -17.36 3.60
C VAL A 179 3.05 -17.18 4.92
N MET A 180 2.32 -16.77 5.95
CA MET A 180 2.88 -16.44 7.25
C MET A 180 3.39 -17.69 7.99
N LYS A 181 2.59 -18.77 8.03
CA LYS A 181 2.96 -20.04 8.68
C LYS A 181 4.13 -20.76 8.00
N ARG A 182 4.24 -20.67 6.68
CA ARG A 182 5.33 -21.28 5.89
C ARG A 182 6.54 -20.35 5.70
N HIS A 183 6.45 -19.11 6.15
CA HIS A 183 7.49 -18.10 6.00
C HIS A 183 7.94 -17.89 4.54
N THR A 184 7.04 -18.06 3.56
CA THR A 184 7.36 -17.87 2.13
C THR A 184 7.68 -16.42 1.80
N TYR A 185 7.22 -15.47 2.63
CA TYR A 185 7.57 -14.05 2.54
C TYR A 185 9.07 -13.75 2.68
N THR A 186 9.89 -14.69 3.17
CA THR A 186 11.35 -14.51 3.32
C THR A 186 12.06 -14.24 1.98
N LYS A 187 11.54 -14.78 0.87
CA LYS A 187 12.07 -14.54 -0.48
C LYS A 187 11.42 -13.35 -1.19
N TYR A 188 10.47 -12.68 -0.54
CA TYR A 188 9.72 -11.58 -1.17
C TYR A 188 10.63 -10.43 -1.60
N ALA A 189 11.65 -10.11 -0.80
CA ALA A 189 12.64 -9.08 -1.14
C ALA A 189 13.45 -9.40 -2.42
N GLU A 190 13.55 -10.68 -2.80
CA GLU A 190 14.19 -11.14 -4.04
C GLU A 190 13.26 -11.03 -5.26
N GLY A 191 12.04 -10.50 -5.08
CA GLY A 191 11.01 -10.43 -6.12
C GLY A 191 10.27 -11.75 -6.34
N VAL A 192 10.37 -12.69 -5.40
CA VAL A 192 9.61 -13.95 -5.45
C VAL A 192 8.20 -13.70 -4.90
N SER A 193 7.18 -14.23 -5.58
CA SER A 193 5.79 -14.14 -5.09
C SER A 193 5.69 -14.80 -3.71
N VAL A 194 4.99 -14.14 -2.78
CA VAL A 194 4.72 -14.73 -1.46
C VAL A 194 3.92 -16.02 -1.55
N LEU A 195 3.18 -16.24 -2.64
CA LEU A 195 2.40 -17.45 -2.88
C LEU A 195 3.21 -18.58 -3.54
N ALA A 196 4.51 -18.38 -3.77
CA ALA A 196 5.36 -19.47 -4.23
C ALA A 196 5.37 -20.60 -3.17
N ASP A 197 5.13 -21.83 -3.61
CA ASP A 197 5.22 -23.04 -2.78
C ASP A 197 4.17 -23.16 -1.66
N ILE A 198 2.98 -22.56 -1.86
CA ILE A 198 1.83 -22.60 -0.93
C ILE A 198 0.78 -23.66 -1.28
#